data_AF-A0A0Q8RGK8-F1
#
_entry.id   AF-A0A0Q8RGK8-F1
#
_cell.length_a   1.000
_cell.length_b   1.000
_cell.length_c   1.000
_cell.angle_alpha   90.00
_cell.angle_beta   90.00
_cell.angle_gamma   90.00
#
_symmetry.space_group_name_H-M   'P 1'
#
loop_
_entity.id
_entity.type
_entity.pdbx_description
1 polymer ?
#
loop_
_entity_poly.entity_id
_entity_poly.type
_entity_poly.pdbx_seq_one_letter_code
_entity_poly.pdbx_strand_id
1 'polypeptide(L)' 'MSRVALFPSTDPDRLWERYAVLARAIMSDQTKLIDRDHMQAMARAHDEWRAAFLASERRA' A
#
# COMPACT_ATOMS: atom_id res chain seq x y z
N MET A 1 1.32 1.67 -29.10
CA MET A 1 0.93 2.77 -28.20
C MET A 1 0.35 2.15 -26.93
N SER A 2 1.20 1.90 -25.92
CA SER A 2 0.75 1.26 -24.69
C SER A 2 -0.10 2.24 -23.88
N ARG A 3 -1.37 1.90 -23.75
CA ARG A 3 -2.37 2.61 -22.96
C ARG A 3 -1.91 2.51 -21.50
N VAL A 4 -1.38 3.60 -20.94
CA VAL A 4 -1.14 3.72 -19.50
C VAL A 4 -2.52 3.60 -18.87
N ALA A 5 -2.87 2.41 -18.38
CA ALA A 5 -4.06 2.22 -17.59
C ALA A 5 -3.86 3.07 -16.33
N LEU A 6 -4.50 4.24 -16.33
CA LEU A 6 -4.72 5.03 -15.13
C LEU A 6 -5.70 4.20 -14.28
N PHE A 7 -5.18 3.17 -13.63
CA PHE A 7 -5.90 2.50 -12.55
C PHE A 7 -6.26 3.58 -11.54
N PRO A 8 -7.54 3.66 -11.13
CA PRO A 8 -7.97 4.68 -10.19
C PRO A 8 -7.08 4.62 -8.95
N SER A 9 -6.80 5.77 -8.33
CA SER A 9 -5.94 5.86 -7.13
C SER A 9 -6.44 5.04 -5.93
N THR A 10 -7.59 4.38 -6.09
CA THR A 10 -8.28 3.51 -5.13
C THR A 10 -8.26 2.04 -5.54
N ASP A 11 -7.44 1.63 -6.51
CA ASP A 11 -7.27 0.22 -6.85
C ASP A 11 -6.60 -0.52 -5.67
N PRO A 12 -7.29 -1.51 -5.05
CA PRO A 12 -6.74 -2.27 -3.93
C PRO A 12 -5.40 -2.94 -4.28
N ASP A 13 -5.19 -3.41 -5.51
CA ASP A 13 -3.97 -4.14 -5.87
C ASP A 13 -2.76 -3.20 -5.87
N ARG A 14 -2.91 -1.99 -6.40
CA ARG A 14 -1.85 -0.98 -6.40
C ARG A 14 -1.52 -0.47 -4.99
N LEU A 15 -2.54 -0.31 -4.15
CA LEU A 15 -2.34 0.10 -2.76
C LEU A 15 -1.68 -1.02 -1.94
N TRP A 16 -2.00 -2.27 -2.25
CA TRP A 16 -1.32 -3.44 -1.68
C TRP A 16 0.16 -3.45 -2.04
N GLU A 17 0.52 -3.22 -3.31
CA GLU A 17 1.92 -3.13 -3.73
C GLU A 17 2.69 -2.05 -2.96
N ARG A 18 2.08 -0.88 -2.75
CA ARG A 18 2.68 0.21 -1.97
C ARG A 18 2.95 -0.21 -0.52
N TYR A 19 1.97 -0.85 0.14
CA TYR A 19 2.16 -1.40 1.48
C TYR A 19 3.24 -2.49 1.51
N ALA A 20 3.23 -3.39 0.53
CA ALA A 20 4.18 -4.49 0.44
C ALA A 20 5.63 -4.02 0.25
N VAL A 21 5.88 -2.93 -0.48
CA VAL A 21 7.21 -2.31 -0.59
C VAL A 21 7.73 -1.85 0.77
N LEU A 22 6.88 -1.19 1.57
CA LEU A 22 7.25 -0.72 2.91
C LEU A 22 7.50 -1.88 3.88
N ALA A 23 6.73 -2.97 3.76
CA ALA A 23 6.95 -4.18 4.52
C ALA A 23 8.27 -4.89 4.13
N ARG A 24 8.57 -4.99 2.83
CA ARG A 24 9.82 -5.57 2.34
C ARG A 24 11.05 -4.76 2.76
N ALA A 25 10.93 -3.44 2.83
CA ALA A 25 12.01 -2.58 3.31
C ALA A 25 12.44 -2.93 4.74
N ILE A 26 11.50 -3.36 5.61
CA ILE A 26 11.82 -3.85 6.96
C ILE A 26 12.61 -5.16 6.92
N MET A 27 12.27 -6.05 5.99
CA MET A 27 12.99 -7.32 5.82
C MET A 27 14.44 -7.08 5.35
N SER A 28 14.67 -6.05 4.54
CA SER A 28 15.99 -5.66 4.07
C SER A 28 16.79 -4.84 5.09
N ASP A 29 16.10 -4.04 5.90
CA ASP A 29 16.70 -3.16 6.90
C ASP A 29 15.81 -3.10 8.15
N GLN A 30 16.21 -3.84 9.19
CA GLN A 30 15.45 -3.90 10.45
C GLN A 30 15.44 -2.57 11.22
N THR A 31 16.33 -1.62 10.91
CA THR A 31 16.29 -0.29 11.55
C THR A 31 15.00 0.46 11.22
N LYS A 32 14.30 0.08 10.15
CA LYS A 32 12.99 0.59 9.78
C LYS A 32 11.89 0.32 10.80
N LEU A 33 12.07 -0.65 11.70
CA LEU A 33 11.12 -0.89 12.80
C LEU A 33 11.15 0.22 13.87
N ILE A 34 12.28 0.89 14.05
CA ILE A 34 12.43 2.00 15.02
C ILE A 34 12.37 3.38 14.33
N ASP A 35 12.37 3.40 12.99
CA ASP A 35 12.15 4.59 12.18
C ASP A 35 10.66 4.98 12.23
N ARG A 36 10.35 6.03 13.00
CA ARG A 36 8.99 6.52 13.19
C ARG A 36 8.31 6.88 11.87
N ASP A 37 9.02 7.55 10.97
CA ASP A 37 8.43 8.05 9.73
C ASP A 37 8.13 6.89 8.78
N HIS A 38 9.02 5.89 8.73
CA HIS A 38 8.77 4.65 7.99
C HIS A 38 7.53 3.92 8.51
N MET A 39 7.42 3.74 9.83
CA MET A 39 6.28 3.07 10.44
C MET A 39 4.98 3.84 10.24
N GLN A 40 5.02 5.17 10.26
CA GLN A 40 3.86 6.01 9.93
C GLN A 40 3.45 5.87 8.46
N ALA A 41 4.41 5.84 7.54
CA ALA A 41 4.12 5.62 6.12
C ALA A 41 3.49 4.24 5.88
N MET A 42 3.99 3.20 6.57
CA MET A 42 3.47 1.84 6.49
C MET A 42 2.03 1.75 7.02
N ALA A 43 1.75 2.37 8.16
CA ALA A 43 0.39 2.43 8.72
C ALA A 43 -0.59 3.13 7.76
N ARG A 44 -0.21 4.29 7.19
CA ARG A 44 -1.05 5.00 6.22
C ARG A 44 -1.31 4.17 4.97
N ALA A 45 -0.29 3.51 4.41
CA ALA A 45 -0.44 2.66 3.24
C ALA A 45 -1.37 1.47 3.52
N HIS A 46 -1.27 0.86 4.71
CA HIS A 46 -2.18 -0.20 5.13
C HIS A 46 -3.63 0.28 5.25
N ASP A 47 -3.86 1.44 5.86
CA ASP A 47 -5.21 1.99 6.03
C ASP A 47 -5.84 2.37 4.68
N GLU A 48 -5.08 2.96 3.77
CA GLU A 48 -5.50 3.26 2.39
C GLU A 48 -5.90 1.97 1.66
N TRP A 49 -5.04 0.94 1.68
CA TRP A 49 -5.32 -0.35 1.08
C TRP A 49 -6.58 -1.00 1.67
N ARG A 50 -6.68 -1.05 3.01
CA ARG A 50 -7.82 -1.65 3.71
C ARG A 50 -9.13 -0.96 3.34
N ALA A 51 -9.13 0.37 3.28
CA ALA A 51 -10.30 1.13 2.88
C ALA A 51 -10.73 0.82 1.44
N ALA A 52 -9.78 0.75 0.51
CA ALA A 52 -10.03 0.38 -0.88
C ALA A 52 -10.55 -1.05 -1.03
N PHE A 53 -9.92 -2.02 -0.37
CA PHE A 53 -10.32 -3.42 -0.38
C PHE A 53 -11.75 -3.59 0.16
N LEU A 54 -12.07 -3.01 1.32
CA LEU A 54 -13.44 -3.08 1.85
C LEU A 54 -14.46 -2.37 0.95
N ALA A 55 -14.04 -1.37 0.18
CA ALA A 55 -14.91 -0.72 -0.81
C ALA A 55 -15.12 -1.58 -2.06
N SER A 56 -14.13 -2.37 -2.50
CA SER A 56 -14.30 -3.31 -3.62
C SER A 56 -15.20 -4.49 -3.23
N GLU A 57 -15.03 -5.06 -2.03
CA GLU A 57 -15.84 -6.19 -1.55
C GLU A 57 -17.34 -5.84 -1.41
N ARG A 58 -17.67 -4.58 -1.11
CA ARG A 58 -19.06 -4.11 -1.02
C ARG A 58 -19.74 -3.90 -2.39
N ARG A 59 -18.96 -3.93 -3.47
CA ARG A 59 -19.45 -3.73 -4.85
C ARG A 59 -19.55 -5.03 -5.64
N ALA A 60 -18.98 -6.12 -5.13
CA ALA A 60 -19.06 -7.48 -5.68
C ALA A 60 -20.36 -8.16 -5.22
#